data_AF-A0A523GRS8-F1
#
_entry.id   AF-A0A523GRS8-F1
#
_cell.length_a   1.000
_cell.length_b   1.000
_cell.length_c   1.000
_cell.angle_alpha   90.00
_cell.angle_beta   90.00
_cell.angle_gamma   90.00
#
_symmetry.space_group_name_H-M   'P 1'
#
loop_
_entity.id
_entity.type
_entity.pdbx_description
1 polymer ?
#
loop_
_entity_poly.entity_id
_entity_poly.type
_entity_poly.pdbx_seq_one_letter_code
_entity_poly.pdbx_strand_id
1 'polypeptide(L)'
;DVDAMKEGLRDGTIDAICTDHAPHASFEKEVEFIAAPFGILGLETAWGLIGRELIEPGVLSVAEAVQKITVAPRAILRIPIPQIAVGEAANLTIFDARTKWTFEEKHIYSTSSNTPFTGSEMIGKAFAIYNRNTLVETGD
;
A
#
# COMPACT_ATOMS: atom_id res chain seq x y z
N ASP A 1 16.99 -9.60 -8.74
CA ASP A 1 15.85 -9.88 -7.84
C ASP A 1 14.68 -8.94 -8.06
N VAL A 2 14.84 -7.62 -7.84
CA VAL A 2 13.75 -6.64 -8.02
C VAL A 2 13.14 -6.67 -9.42
N ASP A 3 13.95 -6.73 -10.48
CA ASP A 3 13.43 -6.76 -11.86
C ASP A 3 12.62 -8.02 -12.15
N ALA A 4 13.03 -9.17 -11.60
CA ALA A 4 12.28 -10.42 -11.73
C ALA A 4 10.93 -10.35 -10.99
N MET A 5 10.87 -9.68 -9.84
CA MET A 5 9.61 -9.41 -9.14
C MET A 5 8.69 -8.49 -9.94
N LYS A 6 9.24 -7.44 -10.56
CA LYS A 6 8.49 -6.53 -11.44
C LYS A 6 7.97 -7.26 -12.67
N GLU A 7 8.76 -8.13 -13.28
CA GLU A 7 8.33 -8.94 -14.41
C GLU A 7 7.26 -9.95 -14.00
N GLY A 8 7.40 -10.63 -12.86
CA GLY A 8 6.38 -11.53 -12.35
C GLY A 8 5.04 -10.84 -12.07
N LEU A 9 5.07 -9.58 -11.64
CA LEU A 9 3.84 -8.78 -11.53
C LEU A 9 3.24 -8.47 -12.91
N ARG A 10 4.09 -8.14 -13.89
CA ARG A 10 3.68 -7.78 -15.25
C ARG A 10 3.12 -8.97 -16.04
N ASP A 11 3.77 -10.13 -15.98
CA ASP A 11 3.39 -11.31 -16.76
C ASP A 11 2.24 -12.13 -16.11
N GLY A 12 1.88 -11.78 -14.87
CA GLY A 12 0.80 -12.43 -14.12
C GLY A 12 1.25 -13.63 -13.28
N THR A 13 2.54 -13.96 -13.23
CA THR A 13 3.10 -14.96 -12.31
C THR A 13 2.85 -14.60 -10.85
N ILE A 14 2.82 -13.30 -10.52
CA ILE A 14 2.49 -12.75 -9.21
C ILE A 14 1.13 -12.05 -9.27
N ASP A 15 0.14 -12.64 -8.61
CA ASP A 15 -1.26 -12.21 -8.68
C ASP A 15 -1.61 -11.05 -7.74
N ALA A 16 -0.90 -10.90 -6.61
CA ALA A 16 -1.30 -10.01 -5.53
C ALA A 16 -0.10 -9.29 -4.89
N ILE A 17 -0.35 -8.09 -4.37
CA ILE A 17 0.60 -7.31 -3.58
C ILE A 17 0.08 -7.21 -2.14
N CYS A 18 0.91 -7.58 -1.18
CA CYS A 18 0.63 -7.51 0.26
C CYS A 18 1.78 -6.78 0.96
N THR A 19 1.47 -5.98 1.98
CA THR A 19 2.46 -5.09 2.62
C THR A 19 3.36 -5.78 3.63
N ASP A 20 2.92 -6.91 4.17
CA ASP A 20 3.55 -7.55 5.34
C ASP A 20 3.82 -6.54 6.48
N HIS A 21 2.83 -5.69 6.76
CA HIS A 21 2.94 -4.65 7.78
C HIS A 21 3.28 -5.27 9.15
N ALA A 22 4.49 -5.00 9.64
CA ALA A 22 5.07 -5.61 10.83
C ALA A 22 5.63 -4.53 11.78
N PRO A 23 4.78 -3.95 12.64
CA PRO A 23 5.17 -2.90 13.58
C PRO A 23 6.01 -3.47 14.73
N HIS A 24 7.08 -2.77 15.09
CA HIS A 24 7.94 -3.07 16.25
C HIS A 24 8.20 -1.81 17.05
N ALA A 25 8.37 -1.91 18.37
CA ALA A 25 8.73 -0.75 19.17
C ALA A 25 10.13 -0.25 18.79
N SER A 26 10.38 1.06 18.93
CA SER A 26 11.65 1.66 18.50
C SER A 26 12.86 1.01 19.18
N PHE A 27 12.77 0.74 20.49
CA PHE A 27 13.84 0.09 21.24
C PHE A 27 14.15 -1.34 20.76
N GLU A 28 13.19 -2.03 20.14
CA GLU A 28 13.41 -3.37 19.58
C GLU A 28 14.21 -3.28 18.28
N LYS A 29 14.12 -2.16 17.55
CA LYS A 29 14.86 -1.90 16.32
C LYS A 29 16.19 -1.17 16.54
N GLU A 30 16.37 -0.52 17.69
CA GLU A 30 17.60 0.17 18.12
C GLU A 30 18.63 -0.79 18.76
N VAL A 31 18.86 -1.92 18.10
CA VAL A 31 19.86 -2.93 18.49
C VAL A 31 20.71 -3.30 17.29
N GLU A 32 21.74 -4.13 17.48
CA GLU A 32 22.56 -4.62 16.38
C GLU A 32 21.73 -5.33 15.32
N PHE A 33 22.13 -5.23 14.06
CA PHE A 33 21.38 -5.76 12.92
C PHE A 33 20.99 -7.24 13.07
N ILE A 34 21.88 -8.06 13.65
CA ILE A 34 21.63 -9.49 13.87
C ILE A 34 20.66 -9.78 15.03
N ALA A 35 20.48 -8.82 15.94
CA ALA A 35 19.58 -8.90 17.08
C ALA A 35 18.21 -8.27 16.83
N ALA A 36 18.12 -7.35 15.85
CA ALA A 36 16.89 -6.63 15.54
C ALA A 36 15.83 -7.58 14.93
N PRO A 37 14.55 -7.49 15.34
CA PRO A 37 13.50 -8.31 14.76
C PRO A 37 13.23 -7.90 13.31
N PHE A 38 12.83 -8.87 12.49
CA PHE A 38 12.42 -8.63 11.10
C PHE A 38 11.08 -7.88 11.04
N GLY A 39 10.93 -7.04 10.03
CA GLY A 39 9.68 -6.33 9.76
C GLY A 39 9.81 -4.81 9.75
N ILE A 40 8.96 -4.20 8.93
CA ILE A 40 8.79 -2.77 8.74
C ILE A 40 7.30 -2.41 8.59
N LEU A 41 6.96 -1.14 8.76
CA LEU A 41 5.63 -0.65 8.37
C LEU A 41 5.48 -0.63 6.85
N GLY A 42 4.26 -0.89 6.38
CA GLY A 42 3.94 -0.80 4.95
C GLY A 42 2.52 -0.32 4.61
N LEU A 43 1.64 -0.01 5.56
CA LEU A 43 0.24 0.33 5.22
C LEU A 43 0.15 1.73 4.61
N GLU A 44 0.78 2.70 5.27
CA GLU A 44 0.74 4.11 4.91
C GLU A 44 1.60 4.44 3.67
N THR A 45 2.56 3.56 3.33
CA THR A 45 3.49 3.74 2.20
C THR A 45 3.08 2.96 0.95
N ALA A 46 2.22 1.95 1.07
CA ALA A 46 1.94 0.99 -0.01
C ALA A 46 1.56 1.65 -1.33
N TRP A 47 0.53 2.51 -1.33
CA TRP A 47 0.05 3.14 -2.56
C TRP A 47 1.08 4.06 -3.19
N GLY A 48 1.77 4.86 -2.37
CA GLY A 48 2.82 5.78 -2.82
C GLY A 48 4.02 5.08 -3.45
N LEU A 49 4.42 3.94 -2.87
CA LEU A 49 5.50 3.10 -3.41
C LEU A 49 5.06 2.33 -4.66
N ILE A 50 3.82 1.82 -4.70
CA ILE A 50 3.27 1.20 -5.91
C ILE A 50 3.27 2.19 -7.07
N GLY A 51 2.82 3.43 -6.84
CA GLY A 51 2.84 4.45 -7.88
C GLY A 51 4.26 4.77 -8.33
N ARG A 52 5.20 4.93 -7.39
CA ARG A 52 6.61 5.25 -7.71
C ARG A 52 7.35 4.12 -8.43
N GLU A 53 7.18 2.88 -7.97
CA GLU A 53 8.02 1.75 -8.39
C GLU A 53 7.40 0.92 -9.51
N LEU A 54 6.08 0.95 -9.66
CA LEU A 54 5.34 0.07 -10.58
C LEU A 54 4.54 0.85 -11.62
N ILE A 55 3.84 1.92 -11.24
CA ILE A 55 2.99 2.66 -12.18
C ILE A 55 3.81 3.64 -13.03
N GLU A 56 4.55 4.54 -12.39
CA GLU A 56 5.36 5.55 -13.09
C GLU A 56 6.36 4.94 -14.08
N PRO A 57 7.07 3.83 -13.77
CA PRO A 57 7.98 3.19 -14.73
C PRO A 57 7.27 2.32 -15.78
N GLY A 58 5.93 2.23 -15.77
CA GLY A 58 5.15 1.43 -16.72
C GLY A 58 5.24 -0.08 -16.51
N VAL A 59 5.47 -0.54 -15.28
CA VAL A 59 5.39 -1.98 -14.95
C VAL A 59 3.94 -2.44 -14.92
N LEU A 60 3.06 -1.62 -14.33
CA LEU A 60 1.62 -1.84 -14.23
C LEU A 60 0.88 -0.55 -14.60
N SER A 61 -0.27 -0.68 -15.22
CA SER A 61 -1.27 0.39 -15.27
C SER A 61 -1.89 0.61 -13.87
N VAL A 62 -2.55 1.76 -13.68
CA VAL A 62 -3.32 2.05 -12.46
C VAL A 62 -4.37 0.96 -12.19
N ALA A 63 -5.06 0.49 -13.23
CA ALA A 63 -6.09 -0.52 -13.10
C ALA A 63 -5.52 -1.88 -12.64
N GLU A 64 -4.38 -2.31 -13.22
CA GLU A 64 -3.71 -3.54 -12.80
C GLU A 64 -3.20 -3.44 -11.36
N ALA A 65 -2.61 -2.31 -10.98
CA ALA A 65 -2.17 -2.08 -9.61
C ALA A 65 -3.34 -2.17 -8.61
N VAL A 66 -4.46 -1.50 -8.90
CA VAL A 66 -5.69 -1.58 -8.08
C VAL A 66 -6.21 -3.01 -8.02
N GLN A 67 -6.25 -3.74 -9.13
CA GLN A 67 -6.69 -5.14 -9.16
C GLN A 67 -5.82 -6.03 -8.25
N LYS A 68 -4.49 -5.86 -8.27
CA LYS A 68 -3.53 -6.65 -7.48
C LYS A 68 -3.57 -6.37 -5.97
N ILE A 69 -4.11 -5.22 -5.53
CA ILE A 69 -4.28 -4.90 -4.10
C ILE A 69 -5.72 -5.01 -3.60
N THR A 70 -6.70 -5.27 -4.49
CA THR A 70 -8.13 -5.36 -4.12
C THR A 70 -8.78 -6.67 -4.55
N VAL A 71 -9.01 -6.84 -5.85
CA VAL A 71 -9.80 -7.94 -6.42
C VAL A 71 -9.04 -9.26 -6.39
N ALA A 72 -7.77 -9.27 -6.83
CA ALA A 72 -6.97 -10.49 -6.91
C ALA A 72 -6.76 -11.15 -5.53
N PRO A 73 -6.35 -10.42 -4.46
CA PRO A 73 -6.27 -11.00 -3.12
C PRO A 73 -7.60 -11.61 -2.65
N ARG A 74 -8.74 -10.96 -2.94
CA ARG A 74 -10.08 -11.47 -2.57
C ARG A 74 -10.45 -12.74 -3.33
N ALA A 75 -10.14 -12.79 -4.62
CA ALA A 75 -10.34 -13.98 -5.44
C ALA A 75 -9.50 -15.17 -4.94
N ILE A 76 -8.22 -14.95 -4.62
CA ILE A 76 -7.32 -15.97 -4.04
C ILE A 76 -7.90 -16.50 -2.72
N LEU A 77 -8.36 -15.61 -1.84
CA LEU A 77 -8.94 -15.96 -0.54
C LEU A 77 -10.39 -16.47 -0.63
N ARG A 78 -11.00 -16.45 -1.83
CA ARG A 78 -12.39 -16.86 -2.10
C ARG A 78 -13.41 -16.09 -1.23
N ILE A 79 -13.18 -14.80 -1.03
CA ILE A 79 -14.09 -13.91 -0.29
C ILE A 79 -14.83 -12.96 -1.25
N PRO A 80 -16.00 -12.41 -0.85
CA PRO A 80 -16.79 -11.55 -1.72
C PRO A 80 -15.99 -10.36 -2.27
N ILE A 81 -16.16 -10.06 -3.55
CA ILE A 81 -15.55 -8.90 -4.22
C ILE A 81 -16.55 -7.74 -4.13
N PRO A 82 -16.19 -6.61 -3.48
CA PRO A 82 -17.09 -5.47 -3.36
C PRO A 82 -17.44 -4.90 -4.73
N GLN A 83 -18.68 -4.46 -4.89
CA GLN A 83 -19.17 -3.84 -6.11
C GLN A 83 -19.35 -2.34 -5.90
N ILE A 84 -19.10 -1.56 -6.95
CA ILE A 84 -19.43 -0.13 -6.97
C ILE A 84 -20.78 0.00 -7.69
N ALA A 85 -21.87 -0.13 -6.93
CA ALA A 85 -23.22 -0.08 -7.44
C ALA A 85 -24.19 0.58 -6.44
N VAL A 86 -25.31 1.08 -6.93
CA VAL A 86 -26.36 1.66 -6.08
C VAL A 86 -26.91 0.58 -5.13
N GLY A 87 -26.95 0.90 -3.84
CA GLY A 87 -27.42 -0.02 -2.79
C GLY A 87 -26.31 -0.81 -2.09
N GLU A 88 -25.09 -0.83 -2.64
CA GLU A 88 -23.93 -1.46 -2.01
C GLU A 88 -23.30 -0.56 -0.93
N ALA A 89 -22.67 -1.19 0.06
CA ALA A 89 -21.94 -0.45 1.09
C ALA A 89 -20.72 0.27 0.48
N ALA A 90 -20.58 1.57 0.75
CA ALA A 90 -19.44 2.36 0.34
C ALA A 90 -18.18 1.92 1.11
N ASN A 91 -17.39 1.08 0.44
CA ASN A 91 -16.04 0.68 0.81
C ASN A 91 -15.11 1.15 -0.30
N LEU A 92 -14.76 2.43 -0.26
CA LEU A 92 -14.15 3.14 -1.39
C LEU A 92 -12.96 3.97 -0.90
N THR A 93 -11.95 4.08 -1.74
CA THR A 93 -10.85 5.03 -1.56
C THR A 93 -10.84 5.99 -2.74
N ILE A 94 -10.85 7.28 -2.44
CA ILE A 94 -10.64 8.34 -3.42
C ILE A 94 -9.14 8.64 -3.42
N PHE A 95 -8.49 8.48 -4.56
CA PHE A 95 -7.06 8.68 -4.69
C PHE A 95 -6.71 9.38 -6.01
N ASP A 96 -5.54 10.00 -6.06
CA ASP A 96 -4.84 10.32 -7.30
C ASP A 96 -3.63 9.40 -7.43
N ALA A 97 -3.37 8.92 -8.64
CA ALA A 97 -2.23 8.07 -8.94
C ALA A 97 -0.95 8.85 -9.31
N ARG A 98 -1.04 10.19 -9.46
CA ARG A 98 0.04 11.03 -10.01
C ARG A 98 0.62 12.03 -9.02
N THR A 99 -0.12 12.36 -7.96
CA THR A 99 0.34 13.31 -6.93
C THR A 99 1.68 12.86 -6.35
N LYS A 100 2.70 13.71 -6.46
CA LYS A 100 3.99 13.52 -5.81
C LYS A 100 3.99 14.16 -4.43
N TRP A 101 4.54 13.47 -3.45
CA TRP A 101 4.62 13.95 -2.07
C TRP A 101 5.77 13.26 -1.32
N THR A 102 6.18 13.83 -0.19
CA THR A 102 7.23 13.26 0.66
C THR A 102 6.58 12.55 1.85
N PHE A 103 6.96 11.29 2.08
CA PHE A 103 6.49 10.53 3.24
C PHE A 103 7.22 10.98 4.51
N GLU A 104 6.54 11.76 5.33
CA GLU A 104 7.01 12.26 6.63
C GLU A 104 6.38 11.51 7.81
N GLU A 105 6.98 11.62 9.00
CA GLU A 105 6.48 10.99 10.24
C GLU A 105 5.02 11.32 10.56
N LYS A 106 4.55 12.53 10.21
CA LYS A 106 3.15 12.96 10.43
C LYS A 106 2.12 12.11 9.69
N HIS A 107 2.55 11.35 8.68
CA HIS A 107 1.67 10.44 7.92
C HIS A 107 1.65 9.02 8.49
N ILE A 108 2.39 8.75 9.57
CA ILE A 108 2.40 7.45 10.25
C ILE A 108 1.28 7.45 11.28
N TYR A 109 0.25 6.64 11.03
CA TYR A 109 -0.84 6.42 11.99
C TYR A 109 -0.59 5.20 12.88
N SER A 110 0.30 4.30 12.48
CA SER A 110 0.76 3.18 13.30
C SER A 110 1.33 3.64 14.65
N THR A 111 1.25 2.77 15.67
CA THR A 111 1.88 3.00 16.98
C THR A 111 3.41 2.82 16.96
N SER A 112 3.96 2.41 15.82
CA SER A 112 5.39 2.28 15.57
C SER A 112 5.83 3.27 14.49
N SER A 113 7.15 3.42 14.30
CA SER A 113 7.77 4.22 13.26
C SER A 113 8.88 3.45 12.51
N ASN A 114 8.90 2.11 12.60
CA ASN A 114 9.96 1.25 12.03
C ASN A 114 9.89 1.12 10.50
N THR A 115 10.07 2.22 9.78
CA THR A 115 10.05 2.24 8.31
C THR A 115 11.30 2.93 7.74
N PRO A 116 11.91 2.37 6.67
CA PRO A 116 13.04 3.01 6.01
C PRO A 116 12.61 4.14 5.05
N PHE A 117 11.31 4.37 4.89
CA PHE A 117 10.78 5.25 3.85
C PHE A 117 10.52 6.68 4.32
N THR A 118 10.75 7.01 5.58
CA THR A 118 10.66 8.41 6.05
C THR A 118 11.61 9.30 5.27
N GLY A 119 11.11 10.40 4.73
CA GLY A 119 11.80 11.32 3.82
C GLY A 119 11.81 10.90 2.34
N SER A 120 11.25 9.75 1.98
CA SER A 120 11.19 9.29 0.59
C SER A 120 10.10 10.01 -0.21
N GLU A 121 10.38 10.26 -1.49
CA GLU A 121 9.34 10.65 -2.46
C GLU A 121 8.39 9.47 -2.71
N MET A 122 7.10 9.78 -2.81
CA MET A 122 6.00 8.89 -3.12
C MET A 122 5.23 9.42 -4.33
N ILE A 123 4.65 8.52 -5.13
CA ILE A 123 3.78 8.89 -6.26
C ILE A 123 2.43 8.21 -6.07
N GLY A 124 1.37 9.00 -6.07
CA GLY A 124 0.02 8.60 -5.74
C GLY A 124 -0.32 8.87 -4.28
N LYS A 125 -1.49 9.46 -4.03
CA LYS A 125 -1.97 9.85 -2.70
C LYS A 125 -3.46 9.53 -2.55
N ALA A 126 -3.84 8.95 -1.42
CA ALA A 126 -5.24 8.80 -1.02
C ALA A 126 -5.74 10.11 -0.38
N PHE A 127 -6.95 10.52 -0.74
CA PHE A 127 -7.59 11.75 -0.26
C PHE A 127 -8.80 11.49 0.63
N ALA A 128 -9.49 10.38 0.44
CA ALA A 128 -10.58 10.00 1.33
C ALA A 128 -10.77 8.49 1.35
N ILE A 129 -11.15 7.97 2.51
CA ILE A 129 -11.45 6.55 2.70
C ILE A 129 -12.84 6.41 3.32
N TYR A 130 -13.71 5.70 2.64
CA TYR A 130 -15.00 5.26 3.15
C TYR A 130 -14.93 3.77 3.49
N ASN A 131 -15.33 3.42 4.72
CA ASN A 131 -15.45 2.05 5.18
C ASN A 131 -16.85 1.85 5.76
N ARG A 132 -17.62 0.92 5.18
CA ARG A 132 -18.99 0.61 5.61
C ARG A 132 -19.87 1.86 5.72
N ASN A 133 -19.85 2.72 4.70
CA ASN A 133 -20.59 3.99 4.62
C ASN A 133 -20.12 5.10 5.57
N THR A 134 -19.02 4.92 6.30
CA THR A 134 -18.45 5.94 7.19
C THR A 134 -17.17 6.49 6.57
N LEU A 135 -17.06 7.83 6.53
CA LEU A 135 -15.80 8.51 6.20
C LEU A 135 -14.83 8.30 7.36
N VAL A 136 -13.69 7.65 7.10
CA VAL A 136 -12.68 7.29 8.11
C VAL A 136 -11.53 8.28 8.12
N GLU A 137 -11.13 8.79 6.95
CA GLU A 137 -9.96 9.63 6.79
C GLU A 137 -10.15 10.63 5.66
N THR A 138 -9.62 11.83 5.86
CA THR A 138 -9.47 12.90 4.86
C THR A 138 -7.99 13.25 4.76
N GLY A 139 -7.41 13.12 3.57
CA GLY A 139 -5.96 13.16 3.31
C GLY A 139 -5.30 14.54 3.34
N ASP A 140 -5.72 15.39 4.29
CA ASP A 140 -5.14 16.71 4.57
C ASP A 140 -3.85 16.58 5.39
#